data_AF-A0AB34GZA7-F1
#
_entry.id   AF-A0AB34GZA7-F1
#
_cell.length_a   1.000
_cell.length_b   1.000
_cell.length_c   1.000
_cell.angle_alpha   90.00
_cell.angle_beta   90.00
_cell.angle_gamma   90.00
#
_symmetry.space_group_name_H-M   'P 1'
#
loop_
_entity.id
_entity.type
_entity.pdbx_description
1 polymer ?
#
loop_
_entity_poly.entity_id
_entity_poly.type
_entity_poly.pdbx_seq_one_letter_code
_entity_poly.pdbx_strand_id
1 'polypeptide(L)'
;MILCLCLSLHFWGTAGLPCDLKSLVVDYILPPLVSLVQSGNVEWRLFSLRLLSETTSLLVNQEIGDGKKEANVDSDSNLLALIRDVLLPQYEHILTEPDPVPAYALKLLVAMTEHNPTFTRLVEESKLIPRIFDVILVREEMCV
;
A
#
# COMPACT_ATOMS: atom_id res chain seq x y z
N MET A 1 9.06 8.31 15.57
CA MET A 1 9.07 7.57 14.28
C MET A 1 10.43 6.98 13.93
N ILE A 2 11.54 7.73 13.97
CA ILE A 2 12.90 7.18 13.71
C ILE A 2 13.29 6.05 14.68
N LEU A 3 12.87 6.12 15.96
CA LEU A 3 13.11 5.03 16.91
C LEU A 3 12.41 3.71 16.54
N CYS A 4 11.25 3.73 15.88
CA CYS A 4 10.57 2.49 15.47
C CYS A 4 11.36 1.77 14.37
N LEU A 5 11.90 2.51 13.40
CA LEU A 5 12.77 1.95 12.36
C LEU A 5 14.05 1.35 12.95
N CYS A 6 14.65 2.00 13.97
CA CYS A 6 15.83 1.47 14.63
C CYS A 6 15.57 0.21 15.46
N LEU A 7 14.44 0.11 16.18
CA LEU A 7 14.09 -1.11 16.91
C LEU A 7 13.77 -2.29 15.96
N SER A 8 13.11 -2.03 14.83
CA SER A 8 12.85 -3.06 13.81
C SER A 8 14.14 -3.57 13.16
N LEU A 9 15.12 -2.69 12.91
CA LEU A 9 16.45 -3.10 12.42
C LEU A 9 17.29 -3.83 13.47
N HIS A 10 17.16 -3.51 14.75
CA HIS A 10 17.93 -4.19 15.81
C HIS A 10 17.39 -5.60 16.09
N PHE A 11 16.09 -5.83 15.86
CA PHE A 11 15.48 -7.17 15.93
C PHE A 11 15.89 -8.07 14.76
N TRP A 12 16.13 -7.47 13.57
CA TRP A 12 16.64 -8.13 12.36
C TRP A 12 17.97 -8.88 12.56
N GLY A 13 18.81 -8.44 13.50
CA GLY A 13 20.11 -9.08 13.77
C GLY A 13 20.02 -10.44 14.47
N THR A 14 18.84 -10.83 14.97
CA THR A 14 18.69 -12.03 15.82
C THR A 14 17.72 -13.09 15.27
N ALA A 15 16.90 -12.75 14.28
CA ALA A 15 15.97 -13.69 13.65
C ALA A 15 16.60 -14.24 12.37
N GLY A 16 16.74 -15.57 12.30
CA GLY A 16 17.18 -16.26 11.08
C GLY A 16 16.35 -15.85 9.87
N LEU A 17 17.01 -15.77 8.71
CA LEU A 17 16.43 -15.40 7.41
C LEU A 17 15.02 -16.03 7.26
N PRO A 18 13.93 -15.26 7.17
CA PRO A 18 12.63 -15.84 6.89
C PRO A 18 12.62 -16.33 5.45
N CYS A 19 12.10 -17.55 5.24
CA CYS A 19 12.09 -18.23 3.95
C CYS A 19 11.20 -17.56 2.89
N ASP A 20 10.51 -16.45 3.19
CA ASP A 20 9.60 -15.78 2.27
C ASP A 20 9.81 -14.25 2.27
N LEU A 21 10.35 -13.73 1.16
CA LEU A 21 10.53 -12.30 0.91
C LEU A 21 9.21 -11.51 1.08
N LYS A 22 8.08 -12.15 0.74
CA LYS A 22 6.75 -11.54 0.85
C LYS A 22 6.38 -11.21 2.31
N SER A 23 6.52 -12.16 3.23
CA SER A 23 6.24 -11.96 4.66
C SER A 23 7.15 -10.86 5.24
N LEU A 24 8.45 -10.87 4.90
CA LEU A 24 9.39 -9.85 5.36
C LEU A 24 8.96 -8.43 5.00
N VAL A 25 8.51 -8.22 3.76
CA VAL A 25 8.06 -6.90 3.30
C VAL A 25 6.77 -6.52 3.99
N VAL A 26 5.81 -7.43 4.09
CA VAL A 26 4.51 -7.17 4.74
C VAL A 26 4.65 -6.86 6.22
N ASP A 27 5.49 -7.60 6.94
CA ASP A 27 5.56 -7.52 8.40
C ASP A 27 6.48 -6.38 8.88
N TYR A 28 7.50 -6.01 8.11
CA TYR A 28 8.52 -5.05 8.56
C TYR A 28 8.63 -3.78 7.72
N ILE A 29 8.29 -3.83 6.43
CA ILE A 29 8.49 -2.69 5.52
C ILE A 29 7.18 -1.94 5.28
N LEU A 30 6.06 -2.63 5.08
CA LEU A 30 4.78 -1.96 4.83
C LEU A 30 4.28 -1.11 6.02
N PRO A 31 4.34 -1.55 7.29
CA PRO A 31 3.84 -0.74 8.41
C PRO A 31 4.46 0.66 8.52
N PRO A 32 5.81 0.85 8.46
CA PRO A 32 6.38 2.19 8.50
C PRO A 32 6.06 3.02 7.25
N LEU A 33 5.93 2.40 6.08
CA LEU A 33 5.52 3.12 4.87
C LEU A 33 4.09 3.63 4.97
N VAL A 34 3.15 2.80 5.42
CA VAL A 34 1.76 3.20 5.67
C VAL A 34 1.71 4.33 6.72
N SER A 35 2.56 4.27 7.74
CA SER A 35 2.68 5.35 8.73
C SER A 35 3.18 6.68 8.11
N LEU A 36 4.07 6.62 7.11
CA LEU A 36 4.55 7.80 6.40
C LEU A 36 3.48 8.41 5.49
N VAL A 37 2.57 7.59 4.94
CA VAL A 37 1.39 8.07 4.19
C VAL A 37 0.50 8.95 5.07
N GLN A 38 0.45 8.71 6.37
CA GLN A 38 -0.31 9.52 7.33
C GLN A 38 0.45 10.76 7.83
N SER A 39 1.71 10.94 7.43
CA SER A 39 2.50 12.07 7.90
C SER A 39 1.98 13.38 7.33
N GLY A 40 2.11 14.47 8.08
CA GLY A 40 1.76 15.82 7.60
C GLY A 40 2.67 16.36 6.49
N ASN A 41 3.72 15.63 6.12
CA ASN A 41 4.72 16.06 5.15
C ASN A 41 4.42 15.43 3.79
N VAL A 42 4.11 16.28 2.80
CA VAL A 42 3.77 15.88 1.42
C VAL A 42 4.88 15.04 0.78
N GLU A 43 6.15 15.38 1.00
CA GLU A 43 7.29 14.63 0.42
C GLU A 43 7.34 13.20 0.95
N TRP A 44 7.08 13.01 2.25
CA TRP A 44 7.05 11.68 2.86
C TRP A 44 5.85 10.86 2.40
N ARG A 45 4.68 11.48 2.23
CA ARG A 45 3.50 10.82 1.64
C ARG A 45 3.76 10.42 0.19
N LEU A 46 4.32 11.31 -0.61
CA LEU A 46 4.65 11.05 -2.00
C LEU A 46 5.67 9.90 -2.12
N PHE A 47 6.76 9.96 -1.37
CA PHE A 47 7.78 8.93 -1.35
C PHE A 47 7.22 7.57 -0.92
N SER A 48 6.44 7.54 0.16
CA SER A 48 5.86 6.30 0.68
C SER A 48 4.80 5.72 -0.27
N LEU A 49 3.91 6.52 -0.84
CA LEU A 49 2.93 6.06 -1.84
C LEU A 49 3.60 5.52 -3.10
N ARG A 50 4.65 6.17 -3.59
CA ARG A 50 5.47 5.66 -4.70
C ARG A 50 6.02 4.29 -4.39
N LEU A 51 6.73 4.18 -3.27
CA LEU A 51 7.39 2.94 -2.86
C LEU A 51 6.37 1.82 -2.58
N LEU A 52 5.23 2.14 -1.95
CA LEU A 52 4.12 1.20 -1.74
C LEU A 52 3.55 0.72 -3.09
N SER A 53 3.29 1.62 -4.04
CA SER A 53 2.75 1.24 -5.35
C SER A 53 3.67 0.29 -6.10
N GLU A 54 4.99 0.49 -6.03
CA GLU A 54 5.97 -0.38 -6.69
C GLU A 54 6.13 -1.72 -5.96
N THR A 55 6.24 -1.69 -4.63
CA THR A 55 6.42 -2.90 -3.82
C THR A 55 5.18 -3.79 -3.87
N THR A 56 3.98 -3.24 -3.74
CA THR A 56 2.73 -4.03 -3.86
C THR A 56 2.60 -4.66 -5.23
N SER A 57 2.86 -3.93 -6.32
CA SER A 57 2.87 -4.54 -7.66
C SER A 57 3.87 -5.70 -7.78
N LEU A 58 5.06 -5.60 -7.18
CA LEU A 58 6.05 -6.68 -7.20
C LEU A 58 5.63 -7.88 -6.34
N LEU A 59 5.11 -7.63 -5.13
CA LEU A 59 4.67 -8.68 -4.20
C LEU A 59 3.52 -9.49 -4.77
N VAL A 60 2.59 -8.82 -5.44
CA VAL A 60 1.40 -9.44 -5.99
C VAL A 60 1.70 -10.20 -7.29
N ASN A 61 2.66 -9.76 -8.10
CA ASN A 61 3.11 -10.50 -9.27
C ASN A 61 3.93 -11.77 -8.95
N GLN A 62 4.54 -11.86 -7.76
CA GLN A 62 5.32 -13.02 -7.35
C GLN A 62 4.47 -14.29 -7.13
N GLU A 63 3.16 -14.15 -6.89
CA GLU A 63 2.25 -15.30 -6.68
C GLU A 63 1.98 -16.14 -7.93
N ILE A 64 2.26 -15.61 -9.13
CA ILE A 64 1.98 -16.31 -10.39
C ILE A 64 3.09 -17.35 -10.70
N GLY A 65 4.25 -17.28 -10.03
CA GLY A 65 5.44 -18.06 -10.37
C GLY A 65 5.83 -19.22 -9.45
N ASP A 66 5.43 -19.23 -8.17
CA ASP A 66 5.87 -20.26 -7.22
C ASP A 66 4.68 -20.95 -6.54
N GLY A 67 4.48 -22.23 -6.84
CA GLY A 67 3.37 -23.06 -6.36
C GLY A 67 3.42 -23.44 -4.87
N LYS A 68 3.93 -22.56 -4.00
CA LYS A 68 4.00 -22.78 -2.55
C LYS A 68 2.86 -22.06 -1.83
N LYS A 69 1.86 -22.84 -1.46
CA LYS A 69 0.55 -22.37 -0.99
C LYS A 69 0.34 -22.47 0.52
N GLU A 70 1.39 -22.49 1.34
CA GLU A 70 1.25 -22.84 2.77
C GLU A 70 1.75 -21.80 3.79
N ALA A 71 2.41 -20.72 3.40
CA ALA A 71 2.80 -19.63 4.33
C ALA A 71 2.06 -18.29 4.11
N ASN A 72 1.25 -18.19 3.03
CA ASN A 72 0.76 -16.91 2.53
C ASN A 72 -0.46 -16.32 3.27
N VAL A 73 -1.20 -17.14 4.01
CA VAL A 73 -2.51 -16.75 4.57
C VAL A 73 -2.38 -15.67 5.65
N ASP A 74 -1.32 -15.74 6.46
CA ASP A 74 -1.11 -14.79 7.55
C ASP A 74 -0.66 -13.41 7.03
N SER A 75 0.29 -13.39 6.09
CA SER A 75 0.76 -12.15 5.45
C SER A 75 -0.35 -11.44 4.67
N ASP A 76 -1.20 -12.18 3.95
CA ASP A 76 -2.34 -11.57 3.25
C ASP A 76 -3.35 -10.96 4.24
N SER A 77 -3.56 -11.59 5.39
CA SER A 77 -4.45 -11.09 6.44
C SER A 77 -3.90 -9.82 7.11
N ASN A 78 -2.59 -9.76 7.37
CA ASN A 78 -1.93 -8.58 7.93
C ASN A 78 -1.94 -7.41 6.93
N LEU A 79 -1.69 -7.71 5.65
CA LEU A 79 -1.79 -6.73 4.56
C LEU A 79 -3.22 -6.17 4.45
N LEU A 80 -4.22 -7.05 4.47
CA LEU A 80 -5.64 -6.66 4.47
C LEU A 80 -5.98 -5.76 5.65
N ALA A 81 -5.53 -6.09 6.86
CA ALA A 81 -5.77 -5.29 8.05
C ALA A 81 -5.10 -3.90 7.95
N LEU A 82 -3.83 -3.84 7.53
CA LEU A 82 -3.11 -2.57 7.34
C LEU A 82 -3.81 -1.66 6.33
N ILE A 83 -4.25 -2.22 5.20
CA ILE A 83 -4.92 -1.44 4.16
C ILE A 83 -6.29 -0.98 4.65
N ARG A 84 -7.11 -1.88 5.22
CA ARG A 84 -8.46 -1.57 5.69
C ARG A 84 -8.46 -0.56 6.84
N ASP A 85 -7.63 -0.79 7.85
CA ASP A 85 -7.73 -0.09 9.13
C ASP A 85 -6.90 1.20 9.16
N VAL A 86 -5.87 1.31 8.32
CA VAL A 86 -4.88 2.39 8.40
C VAL A 86 -4.82 3.21 7.11
N LEU A 87 -4.76 2.55 5.94
CA LEU A 87 -4.52 3.22 4.67
C LEU A 87 -5.82 3.77 4.04
N LEU A 88 -6.84 2.92 3.83
CA LEU A 88 -8.11 3.28 3.19
C LEU A 88 -8.84 4.47 3.84
N PRO A 89 -8.88 4.61 5.17
CA PRO A 89 -9.52 5.78 5.80
C PRO A 89 -8.90 7.13 5.40
N GLN A 90 -7.67 7.14 4.88
CA GLN A 90 -6.94 8.35 4.49
C GLN A 90 -7.06 8.66 3.00
N TYR A 91 -7.57 7.71 2.20
CA TYR A 91 -7.61 7.85 0.74
C TYR A 91 -8.43 9.04 0.28
N GLU A 92 -9.53 9.38 0.98
CA GLU A 92 -10.31 10.56 0.64
C GLU A 92 -9.46 11.85 0.70
N HIS A 93 -8.62 11.99 1.73
CA HIS A 93 -7.70 13.11 1.85
C HIS A 93 -6.60 13.07 0.78
N ILE A 94 -5.94 11.92 0.62
CA ILE A 94 -4.84 11.73 -0.33
C ILE A 94 -5.28 12.05 -1.77
N LEU A 95 -6.51 11.70 -2.15
CA LEU A 95 -7.06 11.96 -3.47
C LEU A 95 -7.33 13.45 -3.75
N THR A 96 -7.42 14.28 -2.71
CA THR A 96 -7.59 15.75 -2.85
C THR A 96 -6.28 16.53 -2.89
N GLU A 97 -5.15 15.85 -2.70
CA GLU A 97 -3.83 16.49 -2.74
C GLU A 97 -3.44 16.92 -4.17
N PRO A 98 -2.51 17.89 -4.29
CA PRO A 98 -2.00 18.28 -5.60
C PRO A 98 -1.25 17.12 -6.28
N ASP A 99 -1.20 17.18 -7.61
CA ASP A 99 -0.36 16.28 -8.39
C ASP A 99 1.10 16.33 -7.92
N PRO A 100 1.81 15.19 -7.87
CA PRO A 100 1.44 13.88 -8.43
C PRO A 100 0.86 12.88 -7.39
N VAL A 101 0.52 13.32 -6.18
CA VAL A 101 0.16 12.43 -5.06
C VAL A 101 -1.05 11.52 -5.39
N PRO A 102 -2.19 12.03 -5.91
CA PRO A 102 -3.33 11.18 -6.23
C PRO A 102 -3.02 10.12 -7.29
N ALA A 103 -2.10 10.38 -8.23
CA ALA A 103 -1.76 9.42 -9.27
C ALA A 103 -1.09 8.16 -8.70
N TYR A 104 -0.19 8.30 -7.72
CA TYR A 104 0.44 7.15 -7.06
C TYR A 104 -0.54 6.41 -6.14
N ALA A 105 -1.45 7.12 -5.49
CA ALA A 105 -2.51 6.50 -4.69
C ALA A 105 -3.44 5.63 -5.56
N LEU A 106 -3.82 6.12 -6.74
CA LEU A 106 -4.60 5.36 -7.72
C LEU A 106 -3.82 4.15 -8.25
N LYS A 107 -2.53 4.31 -8.58
CA LYS A 107 -1.67 3.20 -9.01
C LYS A 107 -1.62 2.08 -7.95
N LEU A 108 -1.50 2.46 -6.67
CA LEU A 108 -1.55 1.50 -5.56
C LEU A 108 -2.92 0.81 -5.47
N LEU A 109 -4.04 1.53 -5.64
CA LEU A 109 -5.38 0.92 -5.67
C LEU A 109 -5.51 -0.12 -6.79
N VAL A 110 -5.05 0.21 -8.00
CA VAL A 110 -5.05 -0.72 -9.13
C VAL A 110 -4.28 -1.99 -8.78
N ALA A 111 -3.04 -1.85 -8.28
CA ALA A 111 -2.20 -2.98 -7.91
C ALA A 111 -2.85 -3.89 -6.83
N MET A 112 -3.58 -3.32 -5.87
CA MET A 112 -4.25 -4.09 -4.82
C MET A 112 -5.52 -4.79 -5.32
N THR A 113 -6.29 -4.13 -6.19
CA THR A 113 -7.60 -4.63 -6.66
C THR A 113 -7.51 -5.59 -7.83
N GLU A 114 -6.45 -5.55 -8.63
CA GLU A 114 -6.28 -6.39 -9.83
C GLU A 114 -6.20 -7.89 -9.51
N HIS A 115 -5.70 -8.25 -8.33
CA HIS A 115 -5.36 -9.64 -8.02
C HIS A 115 -6.15 -10.25 -6.86
N ASN A 116 -6.74 -9.44 -5.98
CA ASN A 116 -7.51 -9.96 -4.84
C ASN A 116 -8.89 -9.26 -4.76
N PRO A 117 -9.99 -9.99 -5.03
CA PRO A 117 -11.33 -9.42 -5.07
C PRO A 117 -11.81 -8.90 -3.70
N THR A 118 -11.13 -9.27 -2.61
CA THR A 118 -11.39 -8.71 -1.27
C THR A 118 -11.07 -7.23 -1.24
N PHE A 119 -9.99 -6.79 -1.87
CA PHE A 119 -9.66 -5.35 -1.93
C PHE A 119 -10.65 -4.58 -2.79
N THR A 120 -11.16 -5.17 -3.88
CA THR A 120 -12.22 -4.54 -4.70
C THR A 120 -13.45 -4.22 -3.85
N ARG A 121 -13.91 -5.18 -3.03
CA ARG A 121 -15.03 -4.97 -2.10
C ARG A 121 -14.75 -3.89 -1.06
N LEU A 122 -13.55 -3.86 -0.48
CA LEU A 122 -13.16 -2.83 0.48
C LEU A 122 -13.17 -1.42 -0.13
N VAL A 123 -12.75 -1.28 -1.38
CA VAL A 123 -12.78 0.01 -2.11
C VAL A 123 -14.22 0.46 -2.38
N GLU A 124 -15.10 -0.48 -2.72
CA GLU A 124 -16.53 -0.19 -2.88
C GLU A 124 -17.17 0.25 -1.56
N GLU A 125 -16.92 -0.48 -0.47
CA GLU A 125 -17.44 -0.20 0.88
C GLU A 125 -16.94 1.13 1.46
N SER A 126 -15.72 1.53 1.13
CA SER A 126 -15.12 2.80 1.54
C SER A 126 -15.66 4.02 0.78
N LYS A 127 -16.56 3.83 -0.20
CA LYS A 127 -17.20 4.91 -0.97
C LYS A 127 -16.19 5.81 -1.69
N LEU A 128 -15.02 5.29 -2.03
CA LEU A 128 -13.98 6.04 -2.74
C LEU A 128 -14.27 6.20 -4.24
N ILE A 129 -15.18 5.38 -4.80
CA ILE A 129 -15.49 5.36 -6.23
C ILE A 129 -15.81 6.75 -6.81
N PRO A 130 -16.72 7.56 -6.22
CA PRO A 130 -16.98 8.91 -6.74
C PRO A 130 -15.73 9.79 -6.75
N ARG A 131 -14.89 9.72 -5.70
CA ARG A 131 -13.64 10.50 -5.63
C ARG A 131 -12.60 10.06 -6.64
N ILE A 132 -12.51 8.77 -6.93
CA ILE A 132 -11.63 8.25 -7.97
C ILE A 132 -12.05 8.84 -9.33
N PHE A 133 -13.36 8.89 -9.62
CA PHE A 133 -13.86 9.51 -10.85
C PHE A 133 -13.59 11.01 -10.91
N ASP A 134 -13.84 11.77 -9.84
CA ASP A 134 -13.53 13.21 -9.78
C ASP A 134 -12.08 13.47 -10.17
N VAL A 135 -11.16 12.70 -9.59
CA VAL A 135 -9.72 12.83 -9.79
C VAL A 135 -9.27 12.44 -11.21
N ILE A 136 -9.91 11.44 -11.82
CA ILE A 136 -9.62 11.04 -13.21
C ILE A 136 -10.15 12.09 -14.18
N LEU A 137 -11.40 12.55 -14.00
CA LEU A 137 -12.04 13.52 -14.87
C LEU A 137 -11.34 14.89 -14.84
N VAL A 138 -10.97 15.37 -13.66
CA VAL A 138 -10.20 16.62 -13.51
C VAL A 138 -8.87 16.55 -14.26
N ARG A 139 -8.22 15.38 -14.31
CA ARG A 139 -6.97 15.21 -15.06
C ARG A 139 -7.15 15.23 -16.57
N GLU A 140 -8.28 14.73 -17.08
CA GLU A 140 -8.58 14.82 -18.52
C GLU A 140 -8.86 16.27 -18.95
N GLU A 141 -9.52 17.07 -18.10
CA GLU A 141 -9.81 18.48 -18.38
C GLU A 141 -8.56 19.39 -18.37
N MET A 142 -7.55 19.06 -17.55
CA MET A 142 -6.28 19.81 -17.48
C MET A 142 -5.34 19.51 -18.66
N CYS A 143 -5.67 18.53 -19.51
CA CYS A 143 -4.91 18.18 -20.71
C CYS A 143 -5.45 18.81 -22.01
N VAL A 144 -6.38 19.78 -21.90
CA VAL A 144 -6.99 20.50 -23.03
C VAL A 144 -6.47 21.93 -23.14
#